data_AF-R4TIB9-F1
#
_entry.id   AF-R4TIB9-F1
#
_cell.length_a   1.000
_cell.length_b   1.000
_cell.length_c   1.000
_cell.angle_alpha   90.00
_cell.angle_beta   90.00
_cell.angle_gamma   90.00
#
_symmetry.space_group_name_H-M   'P 1'
#
loop_
_entity.id
_entity.type
_entity.pdbx_description
1 polymer ?
#
loop_
_entity_poly.entity_id
_entity_poly.type
_entity_poly.pdbx_seq_one_letter_code
_entity_poly.pdbx_strand_id
1 'polypeptide(L)'
;MGWLQDYQPAGGLWLSAALAALPIIVLLVTLGVLRRSAQLSAALALITALLVAVLLYRMPAGLALDSAAMGLVFGVWSVAWIAFHAVYFHNVTVATGRFDDIKAVLAGFSEDRRLQALLIAFGFGALLEGIAGGGSPIAITAAMMAALGFPPVKAVVLALLANTAPVAFGGLGNPLIVLGRLTAPILGMNSEQATELFSSMVGRQLPLLALIVPGFLIVVLAGWKRMIEVWPAVLTAGLSFAVMQFVTSNFISPSLVDVVAAMASLWILTRFWQPSAVWRFDGEEPVKTGASLGAAKAGRGALYAWAPYIVLMAAIFLSRIGTIFKNLPEWLDLTKLLHKADWVFAWPGLHKEVVQHAPITPKDTPYAATLTVDFLYSPGTVALIAAIVAGFAMGAKPRLLLATYRRTLHQMRWALATIFMILAIAFVMNYSGATQTLGLALATTGVLFPLFSAYIGWLGVFLTGSDASTNSLFGPMQVISAQQLHVDPILAGATNTSGGVMGKMISPQNLSIGATAIGQSGKEGALLRQTFLWSVVLTAVVGVISLLQATVLRFMIPS
;
A
#
# COMPACT_ATOMS: atom_id res chain seq x y z
N MET A 1 -22.49 20.23 -23.25
CA MET A 1 -21.53 19.29 -23.85
C MET A 1 -20.38 19.18 -22.88
N GLY A 2 -20.02 17.97 -22.45
CA GLY A 2 -18.87 17.80 -21.56
C GLY A 2 -17.55 18.18 -22.25
N TRP A 3 -16.55 18.55 -21.46
CA TRP A 3 -15.22 18.89 -21.93
C TRP A 3 -14.45 17.62 -22.33
N LEU A 4 -13.91 17.62 -23.55
CA LEU A 4 -13.22 16.47 -24.14
C LEU A 4 -11.74 16.46 -23.73
N GLN A 5 -11.23 15.34 -23.22
CA GLN A 5 -9.82 15.20 -22.84
C GLN A 5 -8.89 15.17 -24.05
N ASP A 6 -7.98 16.14 -24.21
CA ASP A 6 -6.91 16.06 -25.23
C ASP A 6 -5.69 15.31 -24.69
N TYR A 7 -5.27 14.22 -25.35
CA TYR A 7 -4.10 13.44 -24.94
C TYR A 7 -2.79 13.86 -25.63
N GLN A 8 -2.83 14.77 -26.59
CA GLN A 8 -1.63 15.29 -27.27
C GLN A 8 -1.63 16.83 -27.39
N PRO A 9 -1.88 17.57 -26.30
CA PRO A 9 -2.04 19.03 -26.34
C PRO A 9 -0.79 19.79 -26.81
N ALA A 10 0.39 19.18 -26.77
CA ALA A 10 1.64 19.77 -27.22
C ALA A 10 1.97 19.45 -28.70
N GLY A 11 1.04 18.87 -29.46
CA GLY A 11 1.23 18.50 -30.88
C GLY A 11 2.01 17.20 -31.10
N GLY A 12 2.40 16.51 -30.02
CA GLY A 12 3.04 15.20 -30.08
C GLY A 12 2.98 14.47 -28.74
N LEU A 13 2.83 13.15 -28.77
CA LEU A 13 2.59 12.34 -27.58
C LEU A 13 3.73 12.41 -26.56
N TRP A 14 4.98 12.24 -27.00
CA TRP A 14 6.14 12.25 -26.10
C TRP A 14 6.40 13.63 -25.46
N LEU A 15 6.21 14.70 -26.23
CA LEU A 15 6.32 16.06 -25.69
C LEU A 15 5.18 16.33 -24.69
N SER A 16 3.96 15.93 -25.03
CA SER A 16 2.81 16.05 -24.13
C SER A 16 3.04 15.25 -22.84
N ALA A 17 3.60 14.04 -22.95
CA ALA A 17 3.94 13.20 -21.80
C ALA A 17 5.06 13.83 -20.94
N ALA A 18 6.10 14.40 -21.54
CA ALA A 18 7.15 15.10 -20.80
C ALA A 18 6.58 16.29 -20.00
N LEU A 19 5.66 17.05 -20.59
CA LEU A 19 4.98 18.15 -19.91
C LEU A 19 3.96 17.67 -18.87
N ALA A 20 3.24 16.58 -19.14
CA ALA A 20 2.33 15.93 -18.20
C ALA A 20 3.05 15.40 -16.95
N ALA A 21 4.33 15.04 -17.07
CA ALA A 21 5.16 14.58 -15.97
C ALA A 21 5.62 15.73 -15.03
N LEU A 22 5.48 17.00 -15.42
CA LEU A 22 5.99 18.14 -14.65
C LEU A 22 5.53 18.17 -13.18
N PRO A 23 4.25 17.93 -12.82
CA PRO A 23 3.84 17.91 -11.42
C PRO A 23 4.58 16.85 -10.59
N ILE A 24 4.79 15.66 -11.19
CA ILE A 24 5.51 14.53 -10.57
C ILE A 24 7.00 14.88 -10.40
N ILE A 25 7.60 15.46 -11.44
CA ILE A 25 9.01 15.90 -11.42
C ILE A 25 9.22 16.97 -10.35
N VAL A 26 8.33 17.98 -10.28
CA VAL A 26 8.38 19.02 -9.25
C VAL A 26 8.29 18.41 -7.85
N LEU A 27 7.36 17.48 -7.63
CA LEU A 27 7.23 16.77 -6.36
C LEU A 27 8.52 16.04 -5.97
N LEU A 28 9.06 15.21 -6.87
CA LEU A 28 10.25 14.39 -6.64
C LEU A 28 11.51 15.23 -6.43
N VAL A 29 11.72 16.23 -7.27
CA VAL A 29 12.91 17.11 -7.20
C VAL A 29 12.86 17.95 -5.94
N THR A 30 11.72 18.55 -5.61
CA THR A 30 11.61 19.39 -4.40
C THR A 30 11.79 18.57 -3.12
N LEU A 31 11.23 17.36 -3.06
CA LEU A 31 11.29 16.49 -1.89
C LEU A 31 12.66 15.79 -1.74
N GLY A 32 13.14 15.17 -2.81
CA GLY A 32 14.36 14.34 -2.80
C GLY A 32 15.65 15.16 -2.92
N VAL A 33 15.69 16.08 -3.89
CA VAL A 33 16.89 16.82 -4.27
C VAL A 33 17.01 18.13 -3.48
N LEU A 34 15.99 18.98 -3.52
CA LEU A 34 15.98 20.28 -2.82
C LEU A 34 15.71 20.14 -1.32
N ARG A 35 15.39 18.92 -0.85
CA ARG A 35 15.21 18.57 0.57
C ARG A 35 14.17 19.47 1.27
N ARG A 36 13.14 19.87 0.55
CA ARG A 36 12.01 20.63 1.10
C ARG A 36 11.04 19.69 1.81
N SER A 37 10.17 20.25 2.64
CA SER A 37 9.18 19.47 3.38
C SER A 37 8.14 18.86 2.44
N ALA A 38 7.61 17.68 2.80
CA ALA A 38 6.66 16.95 1.95
C ALA A 38 5.42 17.76 1.60
N GLN A 39 4.89 18.54 2.55
CA GLN A 39 3.75 19.42 2.32
C GLN A 39 4.07 20.55 1.33
N LEU A 40 5.28 21.13 1.37
CA LEU A 40 5.67 22.17 0.43
C LEU A 40 5.85 21.59 -0.97
N SER A 41 6.51 20.42 -1.07
CA SER A 41 6.64 19.68 -2.32
C SER A 41 5.29 19.37 -2.96
N ALA A 42 4.34 18.88 -2.15
CA ALA A 42 2.98 18.59 -2.62
C ALA A 42 2.22 19.85 -3.04
N ALA A 43 2.37 20.96 -2.32
CA ALA A 43 1.74 22.24 -2.68
C ALA A 43 2.27 22.76 -4.04
N LEU A 44 3.59 22.75 -4.24
CA LEU A 44 4.21 23.18 -5.49
C LEU A 44 3.80 22.28 -6.67
N ALA A 45 3.74 20.97 -6.43
CA ALA A 45 3.27 20.01 -7.43
C ALA A 45 1.79 20.19 -7.76
N LEU A 46 0.92 20.51 -6.79
CA LEU A 46 -0.49 20.79 -7.02
C LEU A 46 -0.70 22.06 -7.84
N ILE A 47 0.04 23.13 -7.53
CA ILE A 47 0.03 24.35 -8.34
C ILE A 47 0.47 24.03 -9.76
N THR A 48 1.54 23.25 -9.92
CA THR A 48 2.03 22.82 -11.23
C THR A 48 0.97 21.99 -11.98
N ALA A 49 0.28 21.06 -11.31
CA ALA A 49 -0.78 20.25 -11.90
C ALA A 49 -1.95 21.09 -12.39
N LEU A 50 -2.39 22.07 -11.60
CA LEU A 50 -3.45 23.00 -11.99
C LEU A 50 -3.04 23.87 -13.18
N LEU A 51 -1.80 24.38 -13.18
CA LEU A 51 -1.28 25.16 -14.30
C LEU A 51 -1.19 24.32 -15.58
N VAL A 52 -0.69 23.08 -15.49
CA VAL A 52 -0.64 22.17 -16.64
C VAL A 52 -2.04 21.84 -17.15
N ALA A 53 -2.99 21.53 -16.26
CA ALA A 53 -4.37 21.22 -16.65
C ALA A 53 -5.05 22.40 -17.37
N VAL A 54 -4.90 23.62 -16.86
CA VAL A 54 -5.58 24.80 -17.42
C VAL A 54 -4.86 25.35 -18.65
N LEU A 55 -3.52 25.48 -18.61
CA LEU A 55 -2.78 26.15 -19.67
C LEU A 55 -2.41 25.23 -20.84
N LEU A 56 -1.97 23.99 -20.54
CA LEU A 56 -1.56 23.04 -21.57
C LEU A 56 -2.76 22.25 -22.09
N TYR A 57 -3.49 21.58 -21.19
CA TYR A 57 -4.64 20.75 -21.57
C TYR A 57 -5.88 21.57 -21.91
N ARG A 58 -5.90 22.88 -21.61
CA ARG A 58 -7.05 23.77 -21.85
C ARG A 58 -8.32 23.30 -21.15
N MET A 59 -8.15 22.65 -20.00
CA MET A 59 -9.26 22.27 -19.12
C MET A 59 -9.87 23.53 -18.50
N PRO A 60 -11.21 23.69 -18.52
CA PRO A 60 -11.88 24.78 -17.82
C PRO A 60 -11.43 24.84 -16.35
N ALA A 61 -11.06 26.03 -15.88
CA ALA A 61 -10.50 26.19 -14.54
C ALA A 61 -11.44 25.71 -13.42
N GLY A 62 -12.76 25.86 -13.61
CA GLY A 62 -13.77 25.33 -12.69
C GLY A 62 -13.67 23.80 -12.54
N LEU A 63 -13.60 23.07 -13.65
CA LEU A 63 -13.45 21.61 -13.63
C LEU A 63 -12.11 21.18 -13.01
N ALA A 64 -11.03 21.93 -13.26
CA ALA A 64 -9.72 21.63 -12.68
C ALA A 64 -9.73 21.80 -11.14
N LEU A 65 -10.35 22.86 -10.64
CA LEU A 65 -10.52 23.09 -9.21
C LEU A 65 -11.48 22.07 -8.57
N ASP A 66 -12.58 21.73 -9.25
CA ASP A 66 -13.51 20.69 -8.77
C ASP A 66 -12.84 19.31 -8.73
N SER A 67 -11.99 18.99 -9.70
CA SER A 67 -11.16 17.78 -9.69
C SER A 67 -10.22 17.76 -8.49
N ALA A 68 -9.56 18.88 -8.21
CA ALA A 68 -8.71 19.01 -7.02
C ALA A 68 -9.52 18.84 -5.73
N ALA A 69 -10.69 19.48 -5.63
CA ALA A 69 -11.58 19.39 -4.47
C ALA A 69 -12.08 17.97 -4.23
N MET A 70 -12.49 17.27 -5.29
CA MET A 70 -12.86 15.85 -5.21
C MET A 70 -11.68 15.01 -4.71
N GLY A 71 -10.48 15.23 -5.27
CA GLY A 71 -9.27 14.53 -4.83
C GLY A 71 -8.92 14.79 -3.36
N LEU A 72 -9.08 16.02 -2.87
CA LEU A 72 -8.91 16.36 -1.44
C LEU A 72 -9.87 15.54 -0.57
N VAL A 73 -11.17 15.55 -0.89
CA VAL A 73 -12.19 14.84 -0.11
C VAL A 73 -12.01 13.32 -0.19
N PHE A 74 -11.68 12.79 -1.36
CA PHE A 74 -11.31 11.40 -1.54
C PHE A 74 -10.11 11.03 -0.66
N GLY A 75 -9.08 11.88 -0.62
CA GLY A 75 -7.91 11.71 0.24
C GLY A 75 -8.24 11.74 1.74
N VAL A 76 -9.23 12.52 2.17
CA VAL A 76 -9.74 12.49 3.55
C VAL A 76 -10.31 11.12 3.88
N TRP A 77 -11.22 10.62 3.05
CA TRP A 77 -12.01 9.45 3.36
C TRP A 77 -11.28 8.12 3.09
N SER A 78 -10.72 7.95 1.90
CA SER A 78 -10.17 6.66 1.46
C SER A 78 -8.74 6.41 1.93
N VAL A 79 -8.03 7.45 2.38
CA VAL A 79 -6.58 7.38 2.61
C VAL A 79 -6.21 7.85 4.01
N ALA A 80 -6.49 9.12 4.31
CA ALA A 80 -6.14 9.73 5.58
C ALA A 80 -6.91 9.13 6.76
N TRP A 81 -8.20 8.82 6.60
CA TRP A 81 -9.02 8.19 7.63
C TRP A 81 -8.44 6.85 8.11
N ILE A 82 -7.91 6.04 7.18
CA ILE A 82 -7.28 4.75 7.48
C ILE A 82 -5.95 4.95 8.21
N ALA A 83 -5.05 5.72 7.62
CA ALA A 83 -3.73 5.99 8.17
C ALA A 83 -3.80 6.64 9.56
N PHE A 84 -4.70 7.62 9.72
CA PHE A 84 -4.89 8.32 10.98
C PHE A 84 -5.34 7.37 12.09
N HIS A 85 -6.35 6.54 11.84
CA HIS A 85 -6.86 5.64 12.87
C HIS A 85 -5.89 4.49 13.19
N ALA A 86 -5.04 4.10 12.24
CA ALA A 86 -3.95 3.16 12.53
C ALA A 86 -2.89 3.76 13.46
N VAL A 87 -2.45 5.00 13.24
CA VAL A 87 -1.52 5.68 14.15
C VAL A 87 -2.20 6.00 15.48
N TYR A 88 -3.49 6.36 15.47
CA TYR A 88 -4.26 6.54 16.69
C TYR A 88 -4.35 5.24 17.51
N PHE A 89 -4.64 4.11 16.86
CA PHE A 89 -4.63 2.79 17.49
C PHE A 89 -3.28 2.52 18.18
N HIS A 90 -2.17 2.75 17.47
CA HIS A 90 -0.84 2.63 18.04
C HIS A 90 -0.60 3.59 19.22
N ASN A 91 -0.98 4.85 19.08
CA ASN A 91 -0.82 5.83 20.15
C ASN A 91 -1.65 5.47 21.39
N VAL A 92 -2.82 4.84 21.22
CA VAL A 92 -3.62 4.31 22.33
C VAL A 92 -2.90 3.18 23.04
N THR A 93 -2.28 2.24 22.33
CA THR A 93 -1.51 1.15 22.97
C THR A 93 -0.27 1.65 23.72
N VAL A 94 0.35 2.71 23.22
CA VAL A 94 1.46 3.39 23.92
C VAL A 94 0.94 4.16 25.16
N ALA A 95 -0.14 4.93 25.01
CA ALA A 95 -0.68 5.76 26.09
C ALA A 95 -1.25 4.95 27.27
N THR A 96 -1.63 3.69 27.06
CA THR A 96 -2.09 2.79 28.13
C THR A 96 -0.94 2.09 28.87
N GLY A 97 0.32 2.30 28.47
CA GLY A 97 1.51 1.72 29.12
C GLY A 97 1.71 0.23 28.87
N ARG A 98 0.86 -0.41 28.05
CA ARG A 98 0.95 -1.85 27.73
C ARG A 98 1.90 -2.17 26.59
N PHE A 99 2.40 -1.15 25.91
CA PHE A 99 3.36 -1.33 24.83
C PHE A 99 4.69 -1.91 25.32
N ASP A 100 5.07 -1.69 26.58
CA ASP A 100 6.26 -2.31 27.18
C ASP A 100 6.10 -3.83 27.35
N ASP A 101 4.88 -4.32 27.62
CA ASP A 101 4.60 -5.76 27.63
C ASP A 101 4.76 -6.38 26.24
N ILE A 102 4.34 -5.66 25.19
CA ILE A 102 4.52 -6.08 23.78
C ILE A 102 6.02 -6.17 23.45
N LYS A 103 6.81 -5.15 23.82
CA LYS A 103 8.27 -5.18 23.66
C LYS A 103 8.89 -6.37 24.37
N ALA A 104 8.47 -6.66 25.59
CA ALA A 104 8.98 -7.79 26.37
C ALA A 104 8.66 -9.15 25.71
N VAL A 105 7.46 -9.31 25.14
CA VAL A 105 7.08 -10.52 24.40
C VAL A 105 7.89 -10.66 23.11
N LEU A 106 8.07 -9.59 22.34
CA LEU A 106 8.85 -9.60 21.10
C LEU A 106 10.34 -9.85 21.34
N ALA A 107 10.92 -9.21 22.36
CA ALA A 107 12.28 -9.47 22.81
C ALA A 107 12.46 -10.92 23.29
N GLY A 108 11.40 -11.55 23.79
CA GLY A 108 11.39 -12.95 24.21
C GLY A 108 11.43 -13.98 23.07
N PHE A 109 11.09 -13.62 21.83
CA PHE A 109 11.15 -14.54 20.68
C PHE A 109 12.56 -14.71 20.12
N SER A 110 13.35 -13.64 20.10
CA SER A 110 14.74 -13.68 19.65
C SER A 110 15.51 -12.48 20.18
N GLU A 111 16.74 -12.71 20.62
CA GLU A 111 17.68 -11.64 20.96
C GLU A 111 18.41 -11.08 19.73
N ASP A 112 18.28 -11.71 18.57
CA ASP A 112 18.94 -11.32 17.33
C ASP A 112 18.11 -10.27 16.55
N ARG A 113 18.73 -9.12 16.29
CA ARG A 113 18.07 -8.00 15.60
C ARG A 113 17.67 -8.35 14.16
N ARG A 114 18.37 -9.27 13.49
CA ARG A 114 18.01 -9.71 12.13
C ARG A 114 16.71 -10.51 12.16
N LEU A 115 16.59 -11.46 13.08
CA LEU A 115 15.35 -12.23 13.24
C LEU A 115 14.19 -11.36 13.70
N GLN A 116 14.42 -10.41 14.61
CA GLN A 116 13.38 -9.43 14.99
C GLN A 116 12.89 -8.63 13.77
N ALA A 117 13.78 -8.24 12.85
CA ALA A 117 13.39 -7.56 11.62
C ALA A 117 12.53 -8.46 10.71
N LEU A 118 12.86 -9.74 10.56
CA LEU A 118 12.05 -10.69 9.78
C LEU A 118 10.67 -10.93 10.43
N LEU A 119 10.63 -11.13 11.74
CA LEU A 119 9.40 -11.39 12.48
C LEU A 119 8.47 -10.18 12.47
N ILE A 120 9.02 -8.97 12.68
CA ILE A 120 8.22 -7.76 12.85
C ILE A 120 7.94 -7.08 11.52
N ALA A 121 8.97 -6.72 10.74
CA ALA A 121 8.78 -5.95 9.51
C ALA A 121 8.18 -6.82 8.41
N PHE A 122 8.68 -8.03 8.21
CA PHE A 122 8.24 -8.90 7.11
C PHE A 122 6.99 -9.71 7.49
N GLY A 123 7.08 -10.61 8.47
CA GLY A 123 5.96 -11.51 8.82
C GLY A 123 4.77 -10.76 9.41
N PHE A 124 4.95 -10.11 10.56
CA PHE A 124 3.87 -9.39 11.23
C PHE A 124 3.38 -8.18 10.43
N GLY A 125 4.30 -7.45 9.76
CA GLY A 125 3.95 -6.39 8.84
C GLY A 125 3.04 -6.86 7.70
N ALA A 126 3.38 -7.99 7.06
CA ALA A 126 2.53 -8.56 6.01
C ALA A 126 1.17 -9.02 6.52
N LEU A 127 1.10 -9.57 7.74
CA LEU A 127 -0.19 -9.92 8.36
C LEU A 127 -1.07 -8.68 8.55
N LEU A 128 -0.49 -7.58 9.04
CA LEU A 128 -1.21 -6.31 9.20
C LEU A 128 -1.61 -5.71 7.84
N GLU A 129 -0.79 -5.85 6.79
CA GLU A 129 -1.14 -5.36 5.46
C GLU A 129 -2.31 -6.17 4.88
N GLY A 130 -2.23 -7.49 4.98
CA GLY A 130 -3.27 -8.40 4.53
C GLY A 130 -4.64 -8.13 5.17
N ILE A 131 -4.67 -7.83 6.47
CA ILE A 131 -5.92 -7.55 7.19
C ILE A 131 -6.35 -6.09 7.03
N ALA A 132 -5.49 -5.13 7.37
CA ALA A 132 -5.86 -3.71 7.49
C ALA A 132 -5.53 -2.88 6.24
N GLY A 133 -4.35 -3.10 5.64
CA GLY A 133 -3.81 -2.27 4.56
C GLY A 133 -3.56 -0.80 4.95
N GLY A 134 -3.46 0.06 3.92
CA GLY A 134 -3.57 1.52 4.08
C GLY A 134 -2.46 2.23 4.86
N GLY A 135 -1.26 1.64 4.96
CA GLY A 135 -0.10 2.24 5.64
C GLY A 135 -0.03 1.97 7.15
N SER A 136 -1.05 1.31 7.71
CA SER A 136 -1.07 0.81 9.09
C SER A 136 0.16 -0.05 9.45
N PRO A 137 0.59 -1.00 8.58
CA PRO A 137 1.71 -1.88 8.90
C PRO A 137 3.03 -1.13 9.05
N ILE A 138 3.25 -0.12 8.20
CA ILE A 138 4.48 0.68 8.22
C ILE A 138 4.58 1.46 9.54
N ALA A 139 3.50 2.12 9.95
CA ALA A 139 3.48 2.86 11.22
C ALA A 139 3.76 1.95 12.42
N ILE A 140 3.03 0.84 12.51
CA ILE A 140 3.08 -0.07 13.66
C ILE A 140 4.43 -0.78 13.75
N THR A 141 4.90 -1.38 12.65
CA THR A 141 6.15 -2.15 12.66
C THR A 141 7.38 -1.26 12.84
N ALA A 142 7.39 -0.06 12.25
CA ALA A 142 8.47 0.90 12.46
C ALA A 142 8.54 1.36 13.92
N ALA A 143 7.40 1.67 14.54
CA ALA A 143 7.35 2.05 15.94
C ALA A 143 7.77 0.91 16.88
N MET A 144 7.35 -0.33 16.60
CA MET A 144 7.76 -1.52 17.35
C MET A 144 9.27 -1.75 17.27
N MET A 145 9.85 -1.71 16.06
CA MET A 145 11.29 -1.85 15.89
C MET A 145 12.07 -0.70 16.55
N ALA A 146 11.63 0.55 16.38
CA ALA A 146 12.27 1.69 17.03
C ALA A 146 12.26 1.55 18.56
N ALA A 147 11.14 1.09 19.13
CA ALA A 147 11.01 0.87 20.56
C ALA A 147 11.84 -0.33 21.07
N LEU A 148 12.11 -1.31 20.23
CA LEU A 148 13.04 -2.40 20.53
C LEU A 148 14.50 -1.94 20.53
N GLY A 149 14.83 -0.75 20.02
CA GLY A 149 16.19 -0.20 19.97
C GLY A 149 16.76 -0.05 18.57
N PHE A 150 16.00 -0.34 17.51
CA PHE A 150 16.46 -0.09 16.15
C PHE A 150 16.63 1.42 15.92
N PRO A 151 17.66 1.85 15.18
CA PRO A 151 17.78 3.24 14.77
C PRO A 151 16.49 3.70 14.08
N PRO A 152 15.83 4.79 14.52
CA PRO A 152 14.45 5.08 14.11
C PRO A 152 14.28 5.16 12.58
N VAL A 153 15.19 5.86 11.88
CA VAL A 153 15.15 5.95 10.42
C VAL A 153 15.29 4.57 9.76
N LYS A 154 16.18 3.70 10.27
CA LYS A 154 16.34 2.33 9.75
C LYS A 154 15.08 1.51 9.98
N ALA A 155 14.42 1.64 11.13
CA ALA A 155 13.17 0.94 11.41
C ALA A 155 12.09 1.27 10.36
N VAL A 156 11.94 2.55 9.99
CA VAL A 156 11.01 2.96 8.93
C VAL A 156 11.43 2.44 7.57
N VAL A 157 12.72 2.51 7.22
CA VAL A 157 13.21 1.94 5.94
C VAL A 157 12.91 0.45 5.85
N LEU A 158 13.19 -0.32 6.91
CA LEU A 158 12.91 -1.76 6.92
C LEU A 158 11.41 -2.06 6.82
N ALA A 159 10.56 -1.30 7.50
CA ALA A 159 9.11 -1.43 7.40
C ALA A 159 8.60 -1.13 5.98
N LEU A 160 9.12 -0.08 5.34
CA LEU A 160 8.77 0.30 3.96
C LEU A 160 9.19 -0.77 2.95
N LEU A 161 10.42 -1.28 3.07
CA LEU A 161 10.95 -2.33 2.20
C LEU A 161 10.24 -3.66 2.39
N ALA A 162 9.90 -4.02 3.63
CA ALA A 162 9.22 -5.29 3.92
C ALA A 162 7.79 -5.29 3.38
N ASN A 163 7.16 -4.12 3.32
CA ASN A 163 5.81 -3.97 2.78
C ASN A 163 5.75 -4.16 1.25
N THR A 164 6.83 -4.51 0.55
CA THR A 164 6.78 -4.72 -0.91
C THR A 164 6.48 -6.16 -1.33
N ALA A 165 6.21 -7.06 -0.39
CA ALA A 165 5.71 -8.40 -0.67
C ALA A 165 4.17 -8.54 -0.61
N PRO A 166 3.47 -7.96 0.40
CA PRO A 166 2.05 -8.23 0.60
C PRO A 166 1.08 -7.34 -0.21
N VAL A 167 1.40 -6.06 -0.37
CA VAL A 167 0.45 -4.98 -0.66
C VAL A 167 -0.61 -5.22 -1.73
N ALA A 168 -0.31 -5.95 -2.80
CA ALA A 168 -1.28 -6.26 -3.85
C ALA A 168 -2.53 -7.00 -3.32
N PHE A 169 -2.38 -7.76 -2.23
CA PHE A 169 -3.46 -8.47 -1.55
C PHE A 169 -3.89 -7.80 -0.24
N GLY A 170 -3.41 -6.59 0.03
CA GLY A 170 -3.70 -5.85 1.24
C GLY A 170 -5.17 -5.50 1.41
N GLY A 171 -5.62 -5.36 2.67
CA GLY A 171 -7.02 -5.08 2.99
C GLY A 171 -7.98 -6.16 2.47
N LEU A 172 -7.55 -7.43 2.57
CA LEU A 172 -8.25 -8.63 2.11
C LEU A 172 -8.55 -8.60 0.61
N GLY A 173 -7.52 -8.32 -0.19
CA GLY A 173 -7.58 -8.38 -1.66
C GLY A 173 -8.21 -7.15 -2.32
N ASN A 174 -8.44 -6.06 -1.58
CA ASN A 174 -9.13 -4.87 -2.08
C ASN A 174 -8.51 -4.31 -3.38
N PRO A 175 -7.17 -4.21 -3.55
CA PRO A 175 -6.60 -3.75 -4.82
C PRO A 175 -7.04 -4.55 -6.04
N LEU A 176 -7.10 -5.87 -5.91
CA LEU A 176 -7.50 -6.77 -7.00
C LEU A 176 -9.00 -6.77 -7.22
N ILE A 177 -9.80 -6.66 -6.15
CA ILE A 177 -11.26 -6.51 -6.24
C ILE A 177 -11.62 -5.24 -7.02
N VAL A 178 -10.93 -4.13 -6.75
CA VAL A 178 -11.13 -2.87 -7.46
C VAL A 178 -10.71 -3.01 -8.92
N LEU A 179 -9.56 -3.63 -9.20
CA LEU A 179 -9.09 -3.88 -10.56
C LEU A 179 -10.10 -4.72 -11.34
N GLY A 180 -10.46 -5.90 -10.81
CA GLY A 180 -11.40 -6.83 -11.44
C GLY A 180 -12.78 -6.20 -11.67
N ARG A 181 -13.29 -5.41 -10.73
CA ARG A 181 -14.56 -4.69 -10.88
C ARG A 181 -14.55 -3.73 -12.07
N LEU A 182 -13.47 -2.97 -12.24
CA LEU A 182 -13.40 -1.90 -13.24
C LEU A 182 -13.02 -2.41 -14.64
N THR A 183 -12.33 -3.54 -14.73
CA THR A 183 -11.91 -4.10 -16.02
C THR A 183 -12.80 -5.23 -16.51
N ALA A 184 -13.61 -5.86 -15.66
CA ALA A 184 -14.55 -6.91 -16.05
C ALA A 184 -15.44 -6.54 -17.25
N PRO A 185 -16.03 -5.33 -17.34
CA PRO A 185 -16.80 -4.92 -18.52
C PRO A 185 -15.97 -4.85 -19.80
N ILE A 186 -14.68 -4.49 -19.70
CA ILE A 186 -13.74 -4.37 -20.83
C ILE A 186 -13.32 -5.77 -21.33
N LEU A 187 -13.20 -6.71 -20.39
CA LEU A 187 -12.80 -8.08 -20.63
C LEU A 187 -13.97 -9.00 -21.03
N GLY A 188 -15.21 -8.52 -20.94
CA GLY A 188 -16.40 -9.32 -21.25
C GLY A 188 -16.66 -10.47 -20.27
N MET A 189 -16.20 -10.34 -19.02
CA MET A 189 -16.34 -11.34 -17.95
C MET A 189 -16.98 -10.73 -16.71
N ASN A 190 -17.34 -11.56 -15.72
CA ASN A 190 -17.85 -11.02 -14.45
C ASN A 190 -16.70 -10.53 -13.55
N SER A 191 -17.01 -9.66 -12.58
CA SER A 191 -16.00 -9.04 -11.71
C SER A 191 -15.25 -10.03 -10.81
N GLU A 192 -15.88 -11.13 -10.44
CA GLU A 192 -15.29 -12.17 -9.59
C GLU A 192 -14.22 -12.95 -10.37
N GLN A 193 -14.56 -13.43 -11.57
CA GLN A 193 -13.65 -14.08 -12.51
C GLN A 193 -12.46 -13.19 -12.83
N ALA A 194 -12.69 -11.92 -13.15
CA ALA A 194 -11.61 -10.96 -13.40
C ALA A 194 -10.67 -10.84 -12.18
N THR A 195 -11.24 -10.71 -10.98
CA THR A 195 -10.47 -10.60 -9.73
C THR A 195 -9.61 -11.85 -9.48
N GLU A 196 -10.17 -13.04 -9.70
CA GLU A 196 -9.46 -14.32 -9.53
C GLU A 196 -8.33 -14.48 -10.53
N LEU A 197 -8.54 -14.10 -11.79
CA LEU A 197 -7.49 -14.11 -12.82
C LEU A 197 -6.35 -13.13 -12.49
N PHE A 198 -6.67 -11.90 -12.07
CA PHE A 198 -5.63 -10.96 -11.63
C PHE A 198 -4.90 -11.45 -10.37
N SER A 199 -5.63 -12.02 -9.41
CA SER A 199 -5.04 -12.63 -8.21
C SER A 199 -4.04 -13.73 -8.57
N SER A 200 -4.45 -14.66 -9.43
CA SER A 200 -3.60 -15.73 -9.92
C SER A 200 -2.35 -15.20 -10.64
N MET A 201 -2.52 -14.20 -11.51
CA MET A 201 -1.41 -13.60 -12.27
C MET A 201 -0.43 -12.83 -11.37
N VAL A 202 -0.92 -11.98 -10.46
CA VAL A 202 -0.08 -11.31 -9.44
C VAL A 202 0.60 -12.34 -8.54
N GLY A 203 -0.13 -13.40 -8.18
CA GLY A 203 0.34 -14.58 -7.48
C GLY A 203 1.40 -15.39 -8.21
N ARG A 204 1.65 -15.12 -9.50
CA ARG A 204 2.73 -15.72 -10.29
C ARG A 204 3.89 -14.74 -10.52
N GLN A 205 3.77 -13.50 -10.06
CA GLN A 205 4.80 -12.47 -10.13
C GLN A 205 5.42 -12.22 -8.75
N LEU A 206 4.61 -11.83 -7.77
CA LEU A 206 5.08 -11.37 -6.46
C LEU A 206 5.79 -12.43 -5.60
N PRO A 207 5.43 -13.73 -5.62
CA PRO A 207 6.16 -14.73 -4.85
C PRO A 207 7.66 -14.81 -5.18
N LEU A 208 8.04 -14.51 -6.42
CA LEU A 208 9.45 -14.45 -6.82
C LEU A 208 10.20 -13.34 -6.07
N LEU A 209 9.56 -12.19 -5.85
CA LEU A 209 10.13 -11.10 -5.08
C LEU A 209 10.04 -11.38 -3.59
N ALA A 210 8.92 -11.93 -3.11
CA ALA A 210 8.72 -12.26 -1.70
C ALA A 210 9.75 -13.27 -1.17
N LEU A 211 10.28 -14.14 -2.03
CA LEU A 211 11.40 -15.02 -1.71
C LEU A 211 12.70 -14.26 -1.41
N ILE A 212 12.94 -13.14 -2.12
CA ILE A 212 14.18 -12.36 -2.07
C ILE A 212 14.12 -11.27 -0.99
N VAL A 213 12.94 -10.69 -0.75
CA VAL A 213 12.73 -9.55 0.15
C VAL A 213 13.30 -9.77 1.56
N PRO A 214 13.09 -10.92 2.25
CA PRO A 214 13.69 -11.19 3.55
C PRO A 214 15.22 -11.06 3.58
N GLY A 215 15.90 -11.60 2.56
CA GLY A 215 17.36 -11.53 2.48
C GLY A 215 17.82 -10.11 2.25
N PHE A 216 17.15 -9.44 1.32
CA PHE A 216 17.38 -8.03 1.03
C PHE A 216 17.20 -7.13 2.27
N LEU A 217 16.17 -7.35 3.09
CA LEU A 217 15.98 -6.63 4.36
C LEU A 217 17.18 -6.77 5.28
N ILE A 218 17.75 -7.97 5.42
CA ILE A 218 18.92 -8.19 6.26
C ILE A 218 20.18 -7.56 5.67
N VAL A 219 20.32 -7.53 4.34
CA VAL A 219 21.41 -6.82 3.67
C VAL A 219 21.35 -5.32 3.98
N VAL A 220 20.17 -4.70 3.93
CA VAL A 220 20.00 -3.28 4.27
C VAL A 220 20.23 -3.02 5.77
N LEU A 221 19.83 -3.95 6.63
CA LEU A 221 20.00 -3.82 8.09
C LEU A 221 21.46 -3.96 8.52
N ALA A 222 22.15 -5.01 8.07
CA ALA A 222 23.40 -5.50 8.65
C ALA A 222 24.47 -5.90 7.61
N GLY A 223 24.18 -5.78 6.31
CA GLY A 223 25.11 -6.11 5.22
C GLY A 223 25.10 -7.58 4.79
N TRP A 224 25.76 -7.85 3.66
CA TRP A 224 25.73 -9.16 2.98
C TRP A 224 26.27 -10.31 3.84
N LYS A 225 27.40 -10.08 4.53
CA LYS A 225 28.02 -11.08 5.41
C LYS A 225 27.05 -11.54 6.51
N ARG A 226 26.35 -10.59 7.13
CA ARG A 226 25.40 -10.86 8.22
C ARG A 226 24.10 -11.49 7.72
N MET A 227 23.71 -11.24 6.48
CA MET A 227 22.60 -11.95 5.82
C MET A 227 22.95 -13.43 5.62
N ILE A 228 24.16 -13.74 5.16
CA ILE A 228 24.61 -15.14 4.99
C ILE A 228 24.56 -15.87 6.33
N GLU A 229 24.98 -15.26 7.45
CA GLU A 229 24.91 -15.91 8.77
C GLU A 229 23.49 -16.36 9.19
N VAL A 230 22.44 -15.74 8.63
CA VAL A 230 21.03 -16.09 8.89
C VAL A 230 20.30 -16.55 7.62
N TRP A 231 21.03 -16.96 6.59
CA TRP A 231 20.46 -17.35 5.29
C TRP A 231 19.35 -18.41 5.39
N PRO A 232 19.41 -19.43 6.28
CA PRO A 232 18.33 -20.40 6.33
C PRO A 232 17.06 -19.81 6.96
N ALA A 233 17.18 -18.86 7.90
CA ALA A 233 16.03 -18.13 8.44
C ALA A 233 15.36 -17.26 7.37
N VAL A 234 16.20 -16.54 6.61
CA VAL A 234 15.81 -15.73 5.47
C VAL A 234 15.08 -16.57 4.42
N LEU A 235 15.67 -17.70 4.01
CA LEU A 235 15.07 -18.59 3.03
C LEU A 235 13.76 -19.18 3.55
N THR A 236 13.73 -19.60 4.82
CA THR A 236 12.51 -20.13 5.43
C THR A 236 11.39 -19.09 5.42
N ALA A 237 11.67 -17.86 5.84
CA ALA A 237 10.69 -16.78 5.85
C ALA A 237 10.17 -16.46 4.44
N GLY A 238 11.08 -16.31 3.47
CA GLY A 238 10.74 -15.96 2.09
C GLY A 238 10.04 -17.08 1.35
N LEU A 239 10.53 -18.32 1.46
CA LEU A 239 9.98 -19.48 0.75
C LEU A 239 8.60 -19.85 1.27
N SER A 240 8.41 -19.90 2.59
CA SER A 240 7.09 -20.17 3.16
C SER A 240 6.06 -19.11 2.77
N PHE A 241 6.45 -17.83 2.81
CA PHE A 241 5.58 -16.73 2.37
C PHE A 241 5.27 -16.85 0.88
N ALA A 242 6.28 -17.01 0.03
CA ALA A 242 6.12 -17.11 -1.43
C ALA A 242 5.24 -18.30 -1.84
N VAL A 243 5.48 -19.48 -1.26
CA VAL A 243 4.69 -20.70 -1.56
C VAL A 243 3.24 -20.50 -1.17
N MET A 244 2.98 -20.02 0.05
CA MET A 244 1.60 -19.79 0.50
C MET A 244 0.93 -18.64 -0.26
N GLN A 245 1.67 -17.59 -0.58
CA GLN A 245 1.18 -16.50 -1.44
C GLN A 245 0.76 -17.03 -2.81
N PHE A 246 1.58 -17.88 -3.45
CA PHE A 246 1.25 -18.52 -4.72
C PHE A 246 0.02 -19.43 -4.60
N VAL A 247 0.00 -20.35 -3.63
CA VAL A 247 -1.09 -21.33 -3.48
C VAL A 247 -2.41 -20.62 -3.19
N THR A 248 -2.43 -19.69 -2.25
CA THR A 248 -3.67 -19.02 -1.84
C THR A 248 -4.20 -18.10 -2.94
N SER A 249 -3.33 -17.41 -3.67
CA SER A 249 -3.74 -16.51 -4.76
C SER A 249 -4.25 -17.24 -6.01
N ASN A 250 -3.76 -18.46 -6.28
CA ASN A 250 -4.15 -19.25 -7.44
C ASN A 250 -5.35 -20.18 -7.18
N PHE A 251 -5.49 -20.71 -5.96
CA PHE A 251 -6.40 -21.83 -5.71
C PHE A 251 -7.40 -21.62 -4.56
N ILE A 252 -7.24 -20.57 -3.73
CA ILE A 252 -8.07 -20.39 -2.53
C ILE A 252 -8.90 -19.12 -2.60
N SER A 253 -8.27 -17.95 -2.47
CA SER A 253 -8.99 -16.68 -2.44
C SER A 253 -8.01 -15.49 -2.50
N PRO A 254 -8.30 -14.47 -3.33
CA PRO A 254 -7.57 -13.20 -3.32
C PRO A 254 -7.59 -12.50 -1.95
N SER A 255 -8.63 -12.74 -1.14
CA SER A 255 -8.82 -12.05 0.13
C SER A 255 -8.00 -12.60 1.29
N LEU A 256 -7.49 -13.82 1.18
CA LEU A 256 -6.78 -14.50 2.27
C LEU A 256 -5.26 -14.59 2.05
N VAL A 257 -4.77 -14.18 0.88
CA VAL A 257 -3.41 -14.44 0.42
C VAL A 257 -2.35 -14.02 1.44
N ASP A 258 -2.32 -12.74 1.79
CA ASP A 258 -1.30 -12.21 2.72
C ASP A 258 -1.46 -12.74 4.14
N VAL A 259 -2.70 -12.95 4.59
CA VAL A 259 -2.98 -13.47 5.94
C VAL A 259 -2.39 -14.87 6.09
N VAL A 260 -2.70 -15.75 5.14
CA VAL A 260 -2.22 -17.13 5.13
C VAL A 260 -0.70 -17.17 4.93
N ALA A 261 -0.16 -16.38 4.00
CA ALA A 261 1.27 -16.33 3.73
C ALA A 261 2.07 -15.82 4.94
N ALA A 262 1.62 -14.73 5.58
CA ALA A 262 2.26 -14.17 6.75
C ALA A 262 2.20 -15.11 7.95
N MET A 263 1.04 -15.73 8.22
CA MET A 263 0.89 -16.68 9.33
C MET A 263 1.79 -17.91 9.15
N ALA A 264 1.84 -18.48 7.95
CA ALA A 264 2.72 -19.60 7.66
C ALA A 264 4.19 -19.21 7.84
N SER A 265 4.60 -18.05 7.33
CA SER A 265 5.96 -17.54 7.47
C SER A 265 6.36 -17.33 8.94
N LEU A 266 5.52 -16.68 9.72
CA LEU A 266 5.73 -16.48 11.16
C LEU A 266 5.80 -17.81 11.93
N TRP A 267 4.86 -18.73 11.65
CA TRP A 267 4.79 -20.02 12.34
C TRP A 267 6.03 -20.88 12.08
N ILE A 268 6.46 -20.99 10.82
CA ILE A 268 7.64 -21.79 10.46
C ILE A 268 8.92 -21.12 11.00
N LEU A 269 9.06 -19.80 10.83
CA LEU A 269 10.25 -19.08 11.29
C LEU A 269 10.46 -19.21 12.81
N THR A 270 9.39 -19.09 13.59
CA THR A 270 9.45 -19.19 15.07
C THR A 270 9.62 -20.62 15.57
N ARG A 271 9.16 -21.63 14.82
CA ARG A 271 9.23 -23.03 15.25
C ARG A 271 10.57 -23.69 14.99
N PHE A 272 11.23 -23.32 13.90
CA PHE A 272 12.38 -24.07 13.37
C PHE A 272 13.71 -23.32 13.42
N TRP A 273 13.73 -22.04 13.82
CA TRP A 273 14.96 -21.25 13.67
C TRP A 273 15.42 -20.50 14.92
N GLN A 274 16.69 -20.70 15.26
CA GLN A 274 17.46 -19.89 16.21
C GLN A 274 18.85 -19.62 15.63
N PRO A 275 19.40 -18.39 15.76
CA PRO A 275 20.70 -18.07 15.20
C PRO A 275 21.83 -18.76 15.97
N SER A 276 22.82 -19.27 15.24
CA SER A 276 24.05 -19.81 15.83
C SER A 276 24.91 -18.73 16.51
N ALA A 277 24.84 -17.49 16.00
CA ALA A 277 25.48 -16.33 16.60
C ALA A 277 24.49 -15.16 16.64
N VAL A 278 24.24 -14.64 17.84
CA VAL A 278 23.35 -13.49 18.05
C VAL A 278 24.03 -12.22 17.57
N TRP A 279 23.39 -11.50 16.65
CA TRP A 279 23.83 -10.18 16.20
C TRP A 279 22.97 -9.07 16.79
N ARG A 280 23.66 -8.05 17.32
CA ARG A 280 23.10 -6.84 17.96
C ARG A 280 23.74 -5.60 17.35
N PHE A 281 23.17 -4.42 17.60
CA PHE A 281 23.79 -3.17 17.19
C PHE A 281 25.04 -2.87 18.03
N ASP A 282 25.98 -2.10 17.46
CA ASP A 282 27.21 -1.73 18.17
C ASP A 282 26.88 -0.93 19.44
N GLY A 283 27.46 -1.35 20.57
CA GLY A 283 27.21 -0.74 21.88
C GLY A 283 25.96 -1.25 22.62
N GLU A 284 25.22 -2.22 22.06
CA GLU A 284 24.18 -2.93 22.81
C GLU A 284 24.83 -3.95 23.76
N GLU A 285 24.75 -3.67 25.06
CA GLU A 285 25.08 -4.65 26.10
C GLU A 285 24.17 -5.88 25.95
N PRO A 286 24.70 -7.10 26.12
CA PRO A 286 23.87 -8.27 26.30
C PRO A 286 22.88 -7.99 27.43
N VAL A 287 21.60 -8.24 27.20
CA VAL A 287 20.61 -8.15 28.27
C VAL A 287 21.05 -9.11 29.38
N LYS A 288 21.60 -8.56 30.48
CA LYS A 288 22.03 -9.34 31.63
C LYS A 288 20.79 -9.87 32.33
N THR A 289 20.33 -11.07 31.96
CA THR A 289 19.63 -11.99 32.88
C THR A 289 19.36 -13.36 32.26
N GLY A 290 19.83 -14.39 32.96
CA GLY A 290 19.38 -15.79 32.85
C GLY A 290 17.95 -15.99 33.35
N ALA A 291 17.00 -15.24 32.81
CA ALA A 291 15.59 -15.55 32.90
C ALA A 291 14.99 -15.16 31.55
N SER A 292 14.68 -16.15 30.74
CA SER A 292 13.79 -15.98 29.59
C SER A 292 12.50 -15.30 30.06
N LEU A 293 12.43 -13.97 29.95
CA LEU A 293 11.19 -13.22 30.12
C LEU A 293 10.10 -13.76 29.16
N GLY A 294 10.51 -14.43 28.08
CA GLY A 294 9.65 -15.18 27.16
C GLY A 294 9.08 -16.50 27.72
N ALA A 295 9.78 -17.24 28.59
CA ALA A 295 9.25 -18.51 29.12
C ALA A 295 8.38 -18.31 30.38
N ALA A 296 8.65 -17.27 31.18
CA ALA A 296 7.88 -16.98 32.40
C ALA A 296 6.55 -16.21 32.14
N LYS A 297 6.32 -15.71 30.91
CA LYS A 297 5.06 -15.06 30.49
C LYS A 297 4.29 -15.84 29.41
N ALA A 298 4.65 -17.10 29.12
CA ALA A 298 3.99 -17.98 28.16
C ALA A 298 2.57 -18.46 28.57
N GLY A 299 1.89 -17.74 29.46
CA GLY A 299 0.49 -17.93 29.85
C GLY A 299 -0.39 -16.73 29.49
N ARG A 300 -1.48 -16.50 30.25
CA ARG A 300 -2.43 -15.38 30.07
C ARG A 300 -1.77 -14.01 29.80
N GLY A 301 -0.57 -13.75 30.29
CA GLY A 301 0.19 -12.52 30.07
C GLY A 301 0.60 -12.26 28.61
N ALA A 302 0.97 -13.29 27.84
CA ALA A 302 1.30 -13.13 26.41
C ALA A 302 0.05 -12.82 25.57
N LEU A 303 -1.05 -13.55 25.80
CA LEU A 303 -2.34 -13.26 25.16
C LEU A 303 -2.83 -11.84 25.50
N TYR A 304 -2.62 -11.40 26.73
CA TYR A 304 -2.99 -10.06 27.18
C TYR A 304 -2.12 -8.95 26.57
N ALA A 305 -0.84 -9.22 26.33
CA ALA A 305 0.06 -8.31 25.62
C ALA A 305 -0.34 -8.15 24.14
N TRP A 306 -0.78 -9.24 23.50
CA TRP A 306 -1.27 -9.22 22.11
C TRP A 306 -2.73 -8.76 21.97
N ALA A 307 -3.47 -8.63 23.08
CA ALA A 307 -4.90 -8.34 23.08
C ALA A 307 -5.31 -7.15 22.18
N PRO A 308 -4.58 -6.01 22.13
CA PRO A 308 -4.96 -4.92 21.25
C PRO A 308 -4.93 -5.33 19.77
N TYR A 309 -3.86 -5.98 19.33
CA TYR A 309 -3.73 -6.42 17.94
C TYR A 309 -4.72 -7.54 17.60
N ILE A 310 -5.02 -8.43 18.55
CA ILE A 310 -6.07 -9.44 18.39
C ILE A 310 -7.43 -8.77 18.20
N VAL A 311 -7.76 -7.73 18.99
CA VAL A 311 -9.00 -6.96 18.82
C VAL A 311 -9.05 -6.29 17.45
N LEU A 312 -7.93 -5.69 17.00
CA LEU A 312 -7.84 -5.09 15.67
C LEU A 312 -8.07 -6.12 14.56
N MET A 313 -7.35 -7.24 14.62
CA MET A 313 -7.48 -8.33 13.64
C MET A 313 -8.90 -8.89 13.62
N ALA A 314 -9.50 -9.14 14.78
CA ALA A 314 -10.86 -9.64 14.90
C ALA A 314 -11.89 -8.64 14.36
N ALA A 315 -11.78 -7.35 14.69
CA ALA A 315 -12.69 -6.32 14.21
C ALA A 315 -12.67 -6.24 12.68
N ILE A 316 -11.48 -6.26 12.08
CA ILE A 316 -11.34 -6.20 10.62
C ILE A 316 -11.83 -7.49 9.96
N PHE A 317 -11.44 -8.66 10.48
CA PHE A 317 -11.93 -9.95 9.99
C PHE A 317 -13.46 -10.03 10.01
N LEU A 318 -14.09 -9.66 11.14
CA LEU A 318 -15.55 -9.65 11.28
C LEU A 318 -16.21 -8.66 10.30
N SER A 319 -15.64 -7.47 10.12
CA SER A 319 -16.16 -6.49 9.16
C SER A 319 -16.13 -6.96 7.70
N ARG A 320 -15.33 -7.99 7.42
CA ARG A 320 -15.06 -8.54 6.08
C ARG A 320 -15.52 -9.99 5.95
N ILE A 321 -16.27 -10.50 6.91
CA ILE A 321 -16.68 -11.91 6.96
C ILE A 321 -17.44 -12.37 5.71
N GLY A 322 -18.25 -11.50 5.08
CA GLY A 322 -18.99 -11.82 3.86
C GLY A 322 -18.11 -11.90 2.61
N THR A 323 -16.93 -11.28 2.61
CA THR A 323 -15.95 -11.45 1.52
C THR A 323 -15.27 -12.81 1.55
N ILE A 324 -15.16 -13.40 2.75
CA ILE A 324 -14.52 -14.70 2.98
C ILE A 324 -15.54 -15.83 2.85
N PHE A 325 -16.71 -15.66 3.48
CA PHE A 325 -17.79 -16.64 3.50
C PHE A 325 -19.00 -16.13 2.70
N LYS A 326 -19.01 -16.41 1.40
CA LYS A 326 -19.98 -15.86 0.43
C LYS A 326 -21.45 -16.28 0.67
N ASN A 327 -21.68 -17.37 1.40
CA ASN A 327 -23.01 -17.98 1.61
C ASN A 327 -23.58 -17.75 3.03
N LEU A 328 -23.18 -16.67 3.71
CA LEU A 328 -23.73 -16.35 5.03
C LEU A 328 -25.17 -15.81 4.94
N PRO A 329 -26.05 -16.19 5.88
CA PRO A 329 -27.34 -15.51 6.06
C PRO A 329 -27.15 -14.00 6.30
N GLU A 330 -28.02 -13.15 5.77
CA GLU A 330 -27.86 -11.68 5.84
C GLU A 330 -27.69 -11.12 7.26
N TRP A 331 -28.33 -11.75 8.27
CA TRP A 331 -28.23 -11.33 9.67
C TRP A 331 -26.88 -11.66 10.31
N LEU A 332 -26.11 -12.57 9.72
CA LEU A 332 -24.77 -12.97 10.15
C LEU A 332 -23.68 -12.35 9.26
N ASP A 333 -24.03 -11.90 8.06
CA ASP A 333 -23.14 -11.21 7.14
C ASP A 333 -22.95 -9.74 7.52
N LEU A 334 -22.05 -9.52 8.49
CA LEU A 334 -21.69 -8.18 8.93
C LEU A 334 -21.18 -7.31 7.77
N THR A 335 -20.54 -7.90 6.75
CA THR A 335 -20.07 -7.14 5.58
C THR A 335 -21.23 -6.48 4.84
N LYS A 336 -22.29 -7.22 4.52
CA LYS A 336 -23.49 -6.65 3.89
C LYS A 336 -24.17 -5.62 4.78
N LEU A 337 -24.24 -5.87 6.08
CA LEU A 337 -24.85 -4.93 7.03
C LEU A 337 -24.10 -3.59 7.09
N LEU A 338 -22.77 -3.61 7.08
CA LEU A 338 -21.95 -2.40 7.08
C LEU A 338 -22.13 -1.61 5.77
N HIS A 339 -22.24 -2.31 4.63
CA HIS A 339 -22.48 -1.68 3.32
C HIS A 339 -23.87 -1.04 3.16
N LYS A 340 -24.86 -1.39 4.00
CA LYS A 340 -26.18 -0.72 3.98
C LYS A 340 -26.07 0.78 4.31
N ALA A 341 -24.99 1.20 4.97
CA ALA A 341 -24.71 2.59 5.29
C ALA A 341 -23.85 3.31 4.23
N ASP A 342 -23.55 2.67 3.10
CA ASP A 342 -22.74 3.28 2.05
C ASP A 342 -23.53 4.37 1.33
N TRP A 343 -22.90 5.53 1.18
CA TRP A 343 -23.43 6.64 0.39
C TRP A 343 -22.60 6.83 -0.87
N VAL A 344 -23.26 6.84 -2.02
CA VAL A 344 -22.63 7.16 -3.31
C VAL A 344 -23.08 8.54 -3.73
N PHE A 345 -22.13 9.46 -3.81
CA PHE A 345 -22.36 10.85 -4.17
C PHE A 345 -21.78 11.13 -5.55
N ALA A 346 -22.61 11.61 -6.48
CA ALA A 346 -22.13 12.19 -7.73
C ALA A 346 -21.53 13.57 -7.43
N TRP A 347 -20.25 13.77 -7.74
CA TRP A 347 -19.57 15.02 -7.39
C TRP A 347 -20.16 16.20 -8.19
N PRO A 348 -20.68 17.24 -7.51
CA PRO A 348 -21.33 18.37 -8.14
C PRO A 348 -20.29 19.14 -8.94
N GLY A 349 -20.64 19.53 -10.17
CA GLY A 349 -19.75 20.28 -11.05
C GLY A 349 -18.72 19.43 -11.82
N LEU A 350 -18.53 18.15 -11.50
CA LEU A 350 -17.57 17.29 -12.21
C LEU A 350 -18.18 16.01 -12.79
N HIS A 351 -19.21 15.45 -12.18
CA HIS A 351 -19.77 14.18 -12.59
C HIS A 351 -20.26 14.21 -14.03
N LYS A 352 -19.63 13.41 -14.91
CA LYS A 352 -19.94 13.31 -16.36
C LYS A 352 -19.73 14.62 -17.14
N GLU A 353 -19.07 15.62 -16.56
CA GLU A 353 -18.71 16.87 -17.24
C GLU A 353 -17.43 16.73 -18.08
N VAL A 354 -16.59 15.74 -17.79
CA VAL A 354 -15.42 15.37 -18.61
C VAL A 354 -15.78 14.20 -19.50
N VAL A 355 -15.30 14.17 -20.74
CA VAL A 355 -15.52 13.10 -21.71
C VAL A 355 -14.19 12.47 -22.13
N GLN A 356 -14.08 11.16 -21.93
CA GLN A 356 -12.98 10.35 -22.45
C GLN A 356 -13.31 9.92 -23.88
N HIS A 357 -12.29 9.91 -24.75
CA HIS A 357 -12.41 9.42 -26.12
C HIS A 357 -11.23 8.52 -26.52
N ALA A 358 -11.24 8.07 -27.77
CA ALA A 358 -10.20 7.22 -28.34
C ALA A 358 -8.80 7.88 -28.20
N PRO A 359 -7.74 7.11 -27.90
CA PRO A 359 -7.69 5.64 -27.80
C PRO A 359 -8.02 5.08 -26.41
N ILE A 360 -8.32 5.93 -25.41
CA ILE A 360 -8.59 5.49 -24.03
C ILE A 360 -9.93 4.79 -23.90
N THR A 361 -10.97 5.33 -24.55
CA THR A 361 -12.27 4.67 -24.68
C THR A 361 -12.60 4.50 -26.17
N PRO A 362 -13.16 3.35 -26.60
CA PRO A 362 -13.50 3.14 -28.01
C PRO A 362 -14.54 4.14 -28.55
N LYS A 363 -15.33 4.73 -27.65
CA LYS A 363 -16.36 5.74 -27.95
C LYS A 363 -16.28 6.85 -26.91
N ASP A 364 -16.75 8.03 -27.29
CA ASP A 364 -16.89 9.18 -26.39
C ASP A 364 -17.77 8.79 -25.21
N THR A 365 -17.16 8.75 -24.03
CA THR A 365 -17.77 8.24 -22.81
C THR A 365 -17.65 9.29 -21.72
N PRO A 366 -18.76 9.79 -21.16
CA PRO A 366 -18.73 10.70 -20.02
C PRO A 366 -18.04 10.05 -18.82
N TYR A 367 -17.03 10.71 -18.28
CA TYR A 367 -16.20 10.21 -17.20
C TYR A 367 -16.90 10.41 -15.86
N ALA A 368 -17.15 9.32 -15.15
CA ALA A 368 -17.85 9.36 -13.87
C ALA A 368 -16.98 10.02 -12.78
N ALA A 369 -17.57 10.94 -12.03
CA ALA A 369 -17.01 11.46 -10.80
C ALA A 369 -17.94 11.12 -9.64
N THR A 370 -17.73 9.94 -9.02
CA THR A 370 -18.53 9.46 -7.90
C THR A 370 -17.63 9.22 -6.70
N LEU A 371 -18.01 9.80 -5.56
CA LEU A 371 -17.40 9.53 -4.27
C LEU A 371 -18.25 8.52 -3.52
N THR A 372 -17.69 7.36 -3.21
CA THR A 372 -18.33 6.38 -2.31
C THR A 372 -17.81 6.59 -0.91
N VAL A 373 -18.71 6.88 0.02
CA VAL A 373 -18.45 6.99 1.45
C VAL A 373 -18.98 5.73 2.13
N ASP A 374 -18.10 4.77 2.30
CA ASP A 374 -18.34 3.49 2.95
C ASP A 374 -18.14 3.59 4.47
N PHE A 375 -18.90 4.48 5.14
CA PHE A 375 -18.61 4.93 6.51
C PHE A 375 -18.31 3.82 7.52
N LEU A 376 -19.23 2.85 7.63
CA LEU A 376 -19.11 1.75 8.60
C LEU A 376 -18.20 0.63 8.11
N TYR A 377 -18.11 0.44 6.79
CA TYR A 377 -17.29 -0.60 6.18
C TYR A 377 -15.81 -0.19 6.06
N SER A 378 -15.49 1.11 6.04
CA SER A 378 -14.14 1.63 5.82
C SER A 378 -13.14 1.07 6.84
N PRO A 379 -11.95 0.61 6.39
CA PRO A 379 -10.91 0.11 7.29
C PRO A 379 -10.54 1.09 8.41
N GLY A 380 -10.62 2.40 8.15
CA GLY A 380 -10.32 3.42 9.15
C GLY A 380 -11.35 3.46 10.28
N THR A 381 -12.64 3.30 9.97
CA THR A 381 -13.70 3.24 10.99
C THR A 381 -13.59 1.97 11.82
N VAL A 382 -13.29 0.84 11.17
CA VAL A 382 -13.05 -0.42 11.87
C VAL A 382 -11.83 -0.31 12.79
N ALA A 383 -10.75 0.32 12.33
CA ALA A 383 -9.58 0.60 13.16
C ALA A 383 -9.89 1.56 14.33
N LEU A 384 -10.74 2.57 14.13
CA LEU A 384 -11.23 3.45 15.21
C LEU A 384 -11.99 2.65 16.28
N ILE A 385 -12.94 1.82 15.85
CA ILE A 385 -13.73 0.96 16.75
C ILE A 385 -12.78 0.03 17.51
N ALA A 386 -11.86 -0.62 16.81
CA ALA A 386 -10.85 -1.48 17.42
C ALA A 386 -9.98 -0.72 18.43
N ALA A 387 -9.56 0.51 18.14
CA ALA A 387 -8.78 1.35 19.05
C ALA A 387 -9.56 1.70 20.32
N ILE A 388 -10.85 1.99 20.21
CA ILE A 388 -11.72 2.28 21.35
C ILE A 388 -11.92 1.02 22.19
N VAL A 389 -12.29 -0.10 21.57
CA VAL A 389 -12.52 -1.38 22.25
C VAL A 389 -11.24 -1.88 22.93
N ALA A 390 -10.12 -1.88 22.20
CA ALA A 390 -8.81 -2.24 22.75
C ALA A 390 -8.41 -1.27 23.87
N GLY A 391 -8.67 0.03 23.71
CA GLY A 391 -8.44 1.04 24.74
C GLY A 391 -9.16 0.72 26.05
N PHE A 392 -10.45 0.41 26.00
CA PHE A 392 -11.22 0.03 27.18
C PHE A 392 -10.79 -1.31 27.76
N ALA A 393 -10.52 -2.32 26.92
CA ALA A 393 -9.92 -3.58 27.36
C ALA A 393 -8.54 -3.37 28.02
N MET A 394 -7.86 -2.27 27.68
CA MET A 394 -6.62 -1.86 28.31
C MET A 394 -6.77 -1.03 29.59
N GLY A 395 -7.99 -0.69 30.00
CA GLY A 395 -8.25 0.16 31.16
C GLY A 395 -8.12 1.66 30.88
N ALA A 396 -8.09 2.07 29.59
CA ALA A 396 -8.09 3.48 29.23
C ALA A 396 -9.41 4.15 29.64
N LYS A 397 -9.33 5.34 30.26
CA LYS A 397 -10.51 6.19 30.49
C LYS A 397 -10.88 6.92 29.19
N PRO A 398 -12.16 7.27 28.95
CA PRO A 398 -12.56 8.03 27.76
C PRO A 398 -11.78 9.33 27.54
N ARG A 399 -11.37 10.00 28.63
CA ARG A 399 -10.52 11.20 28.58
C ARG A 399 -9.14 10.92 27.97
N LEU A 400 -8.55 9.77 28.26
CA LEU A 400 -7.25 9.37 27.70
C LEU A 400 -7.38 9.11 26.19
N LEU A 401 -8.46 8.42 25.77
CA LEU A 401 -8.75 8.15 24.36
C LEU A 401 -8.92 9.47 23.58
N LEU A 402 -9.73 10.39 24.09
CA LEU A 402 -9.94 11.69 23.44
C LEU A 402 -8.67 12.56 23.42
N ALA A 403 -7.91 12.60 24.52
CA ALA A 403 -6.64 13.31 24.57
C ALA A 403 -5.62 12.73 23.56
N THR A 404 -5.56 11.40 23.46
CA THR A 404 -4.71 10.69 22.50
C THR A 404 -5.15 11.00 21.06
N TYR A 405 -6.45 11.04 20.77
CA TYR A 405 -6.99 11.38 19.46
C TYR A 405 -6.55 12.78 19.01
N ARG A 406 -6.69 13.78 19.89
CA ARG A 406 -6.23 15.15 19.64
C ARG A 406 -4.72 15.24 19.45
N ARG A 407 -3.94 14.50 20.25
CA ARG A 407 -2.48 14.42 20.10
C ARG A 407 -2.10 13.81 18.75
N THR A 408 -2.74 12.71 18.34
CA THR A 408 -2.51 12.07 17.03
C THR A 408 -2.84 13.04 15.90
N LEU A 409 -3.92 13.81 16.01
CA LEU A 409 -4.29 14.79 14.98
C LEU A 409 -3.23 15.89 14.83
N HIS A 410 -2.73 16.41 15.94
CA HIS A 410 -1.64 17.37 15.93
C HIS A 410 -0.32 16.77 15.40
N GLN A 411 -0.04 15.51 15.74
CA GLN A 411 1.13 14.76 15.28
C GLN A 411 1.09 14.55 13.77
N MET A 412 -0.06 14.18 13.20
CA MET A 412 -0.22 13.85 11.78
C MET A 412 -0.62 15.02 10.88
N ARG A 413 -0.92 16.22 11.40
CA ARG A 413 -1.47 17.33 10.60
C ARG A 413 -0.71 17.62 9.29
N TRP A 414 0.61 17.52 9.30
CA TRP A 414 1.44 17.75 8.10
C TRP A 414 1.44 16.54 7.15
N ALA A 415 1.39 15.33 7.69
CA ALA A 415 1.20 14.11 6.90
C ALA A 415 -0.17 14.14 6.20
N LEU A 416 -1.23 14.51 6.93
CA LEU A 416 -2.59 14.64 6.41
C LEU A 416 -2.67 15.70 5.31
N ALA A 417 -2.10 16.89 5.53
CA ALA A 417 -2.05 17.94 4.51
C ALA A 417 -1.34 17.47 3.24
N THR A 418 -0.23 16.74 3.39
CA THR A 418 0.52 16.14 2.27
C THR A 418 -0.35 15.13 1.50
N ILE A 419 -1.02 14.22 2.21
CA ILE A 419 -1.94 13.24 1.61
C ILE A 419 -3.02 13.95 0.79
N PHE A 420 -3.68 14.96 1.35
CA PHE A 420 -4.75 15.67 0.67
C PHE A 420 -4.27 16.30 -0.64
N MET A 421 -3.16 17.04 -0.61
CA MET A 421 -2.63 17.71 -1.80
C MET A 421 -2.18 16.71 -2.87
N ILE A 422 -1.63 15.57 -2.47
CA ILE A 422 -1.20 14.53 -3.41
C ILE A 422 -2.38 13.86 -4.10
N LEU A 423 -3.46 13.56 -3.37
CA LEU A 423 -4.66 13.02 -3.99
C LEU A 423 -5.34 14.06 -4.90
N ALA A 424 -5.28 15.35 -4.54
CA ALA A 424 -5.71 16.44 -5.41
C ALA A 424 -4.91 16.47 -6.73
N ILE A 425 -3.57 16.34 -6.67
CA ILE A 425 -2.72 16.23 -7.87
C ILE A 425 -3.17 15.08 -8.75
N ALA A 426 -3.35 13.89 -8.16
CA ALA A 426 -3.75 12.71 -8.89
C ALA A 426 -5.09 12.94 -9.62
N PHE A 427 -6.10 13.47 -8.94
CA PHE A 427 -7.41 13.73 -9.57
C PHE A 427 -7.32 14.81 -10.66
N VAL A 428 -6.59 15.90 -10.45
CA VAL A 428 -6.35 16.91 -11.50
C VAL A 428 -5.69 16.29 -12.73
N MET A 429 -4.66 15.47 -12.54
CA MET A 429 -3.97 14.79 -13.64
C MET A 429 -4.87 13.79 -14.38
N ASN A 430 -5.75 13.07 -13.65
CA ASN A 430 -6.68 12.12 -14.25
C ASN A 430 -7.81 12.78 -15.04
N TYR A 431 -8.46 13.79 -14.46
CA TYR A 431 -9.57 14.47 -15.12
C TYR A 431 -9.11 15.40 -16.24
N SER A 432 -7.88 15.90 -16.22
CA SER A 432 -7.30 16.66 -17.34
C SER A 432 -6.81 15.79 -18.51
N GLY A 433 -6.64 14.48 -18.33
CA GLY A 433 -6.06 13.60 -19.37
C GLY A 433 -4.53 13.50 -19.33
N ALA A 434 -3.87 14.19 -18.39
CA ALA A 434 -2.41 14.13 -18.22
C ALA A 434 -1.92 12.73 -17.86
N THR A 435 -2.66 12.03 -16.98
CA THR A 435 -2.35 10.66 -16.61
C THR A 435 -2.42 9.71 -17.83
N GLN A 436 -3.46 9.85 -18.64
CA GLN A 436 -3.69 9.06 -19.85
C GLN A 436 -2.60 9.34 -20.89
N THR A 437 -2.17 10.60 -21.02
CA THR A 437 -1.06 10.99 -21.90
C THR A 437 0.24 10.24 -21.53
N LEU A 438 0.58 10.18 -20.25
CA LEU A 438 1.74 9.43 -19.75
C LEU A 438 1.62 7.93 -20.07
N GLY A 439 0.44 7.36 -19.82
CA GLY A 439 0.17 5.95 -20.10
C GLY A 439 0.28 5.62 -21.59
N LEU A 440 -0.28 6.45 -22.46
CA LEU A 440 -0.22 6.28 -23.91
C LEU A 440 1.21 6.38 -24.44
N ALA A 441 2.01 7.33 -23.95
CA ALA A 441 3.41 7.42 -24.35
C ALA A 441 4.16 6.12 -24.05
N LEU A 442 3.97 5.55 -22.85
CA LEU A 442 4.56 4.26 -22.48
C LEU A 442 3.98 3.09 -23.28
N ALA A 443 2.71 3.14 -23.68
CA ALA A 443 2.08 2.13 -24.55
C ALA A 443 2.69 2.10 -25.96
N THR A 444 3.15 3.24 -26.50
CA THR A 444 3.80 3.28 -27.84
C THR A 444 5.15 2.57 -27.91
N THR A 445 5.66 2.03 -26.79
CA THR A 445 6.91 1.25 -26.75
C THR A 445 6.77 -0.17 -27.29
N GLY A 446 5.55 -0.60 -27.67
CA GLY A 446 5.29 -1.85 -28.38
C GLY A 446 5.66 -3.09 -27.55
N VAL A 447 6.66 -3.86 -27.98
CA VAL A 447 7.11 -5.09 -27.31
C VAL A 447 7.57 -4.84 -25.86
N LEU A 448 8.00 -3.61 -25.54
CA LEU A 448 8.40 -3.24 -24.18
C LEU A 448 7.24 -2.83 -23.28
N PHE A 449 6.00 -2.79 -23.78
CA PHE A 449 4.83 -2.40 -22.99
C PHE A 449 4.66 -3.21 -21.69
N PRO A 450 4.80 -4.55 -21.67
CA PRO A 450 4.72 -5.32 -20.41
C PRO A 450 5.74 -4.86 -19.35
N LEU A 451 6.94 -4.44 -19.77
CA LEU A 451 7.95 -3.90 -18.87
C LEU A 451 7.51 -2.55 -18.29
N PHE A 452 7.04 -1.64 -19.14
CA PHE A 452 6.60 -0.33 -18.71
C PHE A 452 5.25 -0.34 -17.97
N SER A 453 4.46 -1.39 -18.13
CA SER A 453 3.25 -1.64 -17.34
C SER A 453 3.55 -1.63 -15.84
N ALA A 454 4.69 -2.18 -15.42
CA ALA A 454 5.14 -2.14 -14.03
C ALA A 454 5.44 -0.71 -13.57
N TYR A 455 6.06 0.11 -14.43
CA TYR A 455 6.37 1.51 -14.13
C TYR A 455 5.13 2.41 -14.10
N ILE A 456 4.11 2.13 -14.91
CA ILE A 456 2.81 2.81 -14.83
C ILE A 456 2.18 2.54 -13.46
N GLY A 457 2.16 1.28 -13.03
CA GLY A 457 1.69 0.90 -11.70
C GLY A 457 2.48 1.58 -10.57
N TRP A 458 3.81 1.51 -10.67
CA TRP A 458 4.74 2.16 -9.74
C TRP A 458 4.49 3.67 -9.63
N LEU A 459 4.32 4.37 -10.76
CA LEU A 459 4.00 5.80 -10.79
C LEU A 459 2.65 6.07 -10.12
N GLY A 460 1.64 5.26 -10.42
CA GLY A 460 0.32 5.40 -9.83
C GLY A 460 0.35 5.27 -8.31
N VAL A 461 1.07 4.28 -7.77
CA VAL A 461 1.13 4.06 -6.32
C VAL A 461 2.08 5.05 -5.64
N PHE A 462 3.14 5.48 -6.31
CA PHE A 462 3.98 6.57 -5.84
C PHE A 462 3.13 7.83 -5.58
N LEU A 463 2.22 8.16 -6.50
CA LEU A 463 1.29 9.28 -6.35
C LEU A 463 0.20 8.98 -5.34
N THR A 464 -0.56 7.90 -5.50
CA THR A 464 -1.77 7.68 -4.70
C THR A 464 -1.51 7.10 -3.31
N GLY A 465 -0.35 6.47 -3.09
CA GLY A 465 -0.03 5.69 -1.89
C GLY A 465 -0.78 4.36 -1.77
N SER A 466 -1.60 4.00 -2.76
CA SER A 466 -2.54 2.87 -2.70
C SER A 466 -2.66 2.13 -4.03
N ASP A 467 -2.40 0.83 -4.03
CA ASP A 467 -2.61 -0.04 -5.20
C ASP A 467 -4.07 -0.06 -5.65
N ALA A 468 -5.04 -0.04 -4.71
CA ALA A 468 -6.45 0.00 -5.07
C ALA A 468 -6.82 1.28 -5.83
N SER A 469 -6.33 2.43 -5.35
CA SER A 469 -6.53 3.71 -6.03
C SER A 469 -5.79 3.74 -7.37
N THR A 470 -4.61 3.13 -7.46
CA THR A 470 -3.87 3.04 -8.72
C THR A 470 -4.56 2.16 -9.74
N ASN A 471 -5.09 1.02 -9.30
CA ASN A 471 -5.85 0.11 -10.14
C ASN A 471 -7.14 0.76 -10.65
N SER A 472 -7.77 1.63 -9.87
CA SER A 472 -8.92 2.38 -10.35
C SER A 472 -8.59 3.41 -11.43
N LEU A 473 -7.38 3.98 -11.39
CA LEU A 473 -6.94 5.00 -12.33
C LEU A 473 -6.34 4.41 -13.61
N PHE A 474 -5.48 3.41 -13.48
CA PHE A 474 -4.65 2.90 -14.57
C PHE A 474 -5.05 1.49 -15.03
N GLY A 475 -5.77 0.71 -14.22
CA GLY A 475 -6.16 -0.66 -14.54
C GLY A 475 -6.92 -0.79 -15.87
N PRO A 476 -8.06 -0.08 -16.04
CA PRO A 476 -8.78 -0.02 -17.31
C PRO A 476 -7.91 0.36 -18.51
N MET A 477 -7.10 1.41 -18.37
CA MET A 477 -6.21 1.89 -19.42
C MET A 477 -5.16 0.83 -19.80
N GLN A 478 -4.60 0.13 -18.82
CA GLN A 478 -3.63 -0.95 -19.05
C GLN A 478 -4.25 -2.11 -19.82
N VAL A 479 -5.45 -2.53 -19.43
CA VAL A 479 -6.20 -3.61 -20.10
C VAL A 479 -6.53 -3.22 -21.55
N ILE A 480 -7.00 -2.00 -21.79
CA ILE A 480 -7.32 -1.50 -23.14
C ILE A 480 -6.06 -1.39 -24.00
N SER A 481 -4.97 -0.85 -23.44
CA SER A 481 -3.69 -0.73 -24.14
C SER A 481 -3.14 -2.11 -24.52
N ALA A 482 -3.26 -3.10 -23.62
CA ALA A 482 -2.87 -4.47 -23.90
C ALA A 482 -3.66 -5.07 -25.07
N GLN A 483 -4.98 -4.88 -25.10
CA GLN A 483 -5.83 -5.33 -26.22
C GLN A 483 -5.39 -4.71 -27.55
N GLN A 484 -5.08 -3.41 -27.57
CA GLN A 484 -4.61 -2.71 -28.76
C GLN A 484 -3.22 -3.17 -29.23
N LEU A 485 -2.36 -3.56 -28.30
CA LEU A 485 -0.99 -4.03 -28.57
C LEU A 485 -0.89 -5.55 -28.76
N HIS A 486 -2.02 -6.26 -28.75
CA HIS A 486 -2.08 -7.72 -28.78
C HIS A 486 -1.25 -8.40 -27.67
N VAL A 487 -1.20 -7.75 -26.50
CA VAL A 487 -0.65 -8.30 -25.25
C VAL A 487 -1.80 -8.81 -24.40
N ASP A 488 -1.56 -9.85 -23.61
CA ASP A 488 -2.57 -10.38 -22.70
C ASP A 488 -3.03 -9.29 -21.70
N PRO A 489 -4.34 -8.97 -21.63
CA PRO A 489 -4.82 -7.90 -20.76
C PRO A 489 -4.78 -8.24 -19.27
N ILE A 490 -4.87 -9.53 -18.89
CA ILE A 490 -4.73 -9.97 -17.51
C ILE A 490 -3.29 -9.72 -17.05
N LEU A 491 -2.31 -10.04 -17.90
CA LEU A 491 -0.90 -9.76 -17.62
C LEU A 491 -0.65 -8.27 -17.38
N ALA A 492 -1.15 -7.38 -18.25
CA ALA A 492 -0.93 -5.94 -18.11
C ALA A 492 -1.61 -5.38 -16.85
N GLY A 493 -2.87 -5.75 -16.58
CA GLY A 493 -3.57 -5.30 -15.36
C GLY A 493 -2.93 -5.84 -14.08
N ALA A 494 -2.49 -7.09 -14.06
CA ALA A 494 -1.77 -7.66 -12.92
C ALA A 494 -0.42 -6.98 -12.70
N THR A 495 0.33 -6.74 -13.78
CA THR A 495 1.65 -6.08 -13.72
C THR A 495 1.53 -4.64 -13.20
N ASN A 496 0.43 -3.93 -13.51
CA ASN A 496 0.11 -2.65 -12.90
C ASN A 496 0.05 -2.74 -11.37
N THR A 497 -0.60 -3.77 -10.83
CA THR A 497 -0.66 -3.98 -9.37
C THR A 497 0.71 -4.35 -8.83
N SER A 498 1.38 -5.36 -9.41
CA SER A 498 2.69 -5.83 -8.94
C SER A 498 3.78 -4.74 -8.96
N GLY A 499 3.78 -3.88 -9.98
CA GLY A 499 4.67 -2.72 -10.06
C GLY A 499 4.28 -1.62 -9.06
N GLY A 500 2.98 -1.44 -8.85
CA GLY A 500 2.42 -0.55 -7.82
C GLY A 500 2.96 -0.83 -6.42
N VAL A 501 3.01 -2.11 -6.02
CA VAL A 501 3.60 -2.55 -4.76
C VAL A 501 5.01 -1.98 -4.54
N MET A 502 5.84 -1.94 -5.59
CA MET A 502 7.21 -1.41 -5.51
C MET A 502 7.23 0.11 -5.34
N GLY A 503 6.24 0.83 -5.87
CA GLY A 503 6.08 2.28 -5.70
C GLY A 503 5.62 2.68 -4.30
N LYS A 504 4.96 1.77 -3.57
CA LYS A 504 4.41 2.05 -2.24
C LYS A 504 5.47 2.45 -1.21
N MET A 505 6.69 1.94 -1.31
CA MET A 505 7.79 2.23 -0.38
C MET A 505 8.33 3.67 -0.47
N ILE A 506 8.04 4.37 -1.58
CA ILE A 506 8.47 5.76 -1.83
C ILE A 506 7.31 6.74 -1.87
N SER A 507 6.07 6.27 -1.68
CA SER A 507 4.92 7.17 -1.71
C SER A 507 5.05 8.19 -0.57
N PRO A 508 4.92 9.50 -0.84
CA PRO A 508 5.13 10.50 0.21
C PRO A 508 4.20 10.33 1.41
N GLN A 509 3.01 9.78 1.18
CA GLN A 509 2.11 9.35 2.24
C GLN A 509 2.77 8.36 3.20
N ASN A 510 3.29 7.24 2.70
CA ASN A 510 3.87 6.20 3.55
C ASN A 510 5.16 6.65 4.21
N LEU A 511 5.96 7.45 3.50
CA LEU A 511 7.13 8.11 4.07
C LEU A 511 6.74 8.99 5.26
N SER A 512 5.68 9.79 5.11
CA SER A 512 5.23 10.70 6.17
C SER A 512 4.57 9.96 7.33
N ILE A 513 3.76 8.93 7.08
CA ILE A 513 3.18 8.07 8.12
C ILE A 513 4.30 7.37 8.92
N GLY A 514 5.25 6.75 8.23
CA GLY A 514 6.37 6.07 8.86
C GLY A 514 7.23 7.02 9.70
N ALA A 515 7.63 8.16 9.12
CA ALA A 515 8.40 9.18 9.84
C ALA A 515 7.66 9.71 11.07
N THR A 516 6.35 9.94 10.95
CA THR A 516 5.53 10.50 12.03
C THR A 516 5.31 9.50 13.15
N ALA A 517 5.14 8.21 12.85
CA ALA A 517 4.94 7.14 13.84
C ALA A 517 6.11 7.01 14.84
N ILE A 518 7.33 7.34 14.40
CA ILE A 518 8.54 7.30 15.25
C ILE A 518 9.03 8.68 15.70
N GLY A 519 8.21 9.73 15.54
CA GLY A 519 8.56 11.09 15.95
C GLY A 519 9.70 11.75 15.14
N GLN A 520 9.90 11.31 13.89
CA GLN A 520 10.93 11.82 12.96
C GLN A 520 10.30 12.60 11.77
N SER A 521 9.18 13.30 11.99
CA SER A 521 8.57 14.15 10.96
C SER A 521 9.58 15.15 10.38
N GLY A 522 9.58 15.34 9.06
CA GLY A 522 10.59 16.12 8.35
C GLY A 522 11.78 15.29 7.81
N LYS A 523 11.88 14.00 8.16
CA LYS A 523 12.89 13.07 7.61
C LYS A 523 12.41 12.33 6.34
N GLU A 524 11.26 12.67 5.77
CA GLU A 524 10.68 12.01 4.60
C GLU A 524 11.64 12.01 3.40
N GLY A 525 12.33 13.12 3.14
CA GLY A 525 13.32 13.18 2.07
C GLY A 525 14.55 12.29 2.31
N ALA A 526 14.90 12.02 3.57
CA ALA A 526 15.97 11.07 3.88
C ALA A 526 15.53 9.62 3.66
N LEU A 527 14.29 9.30 4.03
CA LEU A 527 13.67 8.01 3.75
C LEU A 527 13.56 7.77 2.24
N LEU A 528 13.02 8.74 1.49
CA LEU A 528 12.91 8.69 0.03
C LEU A 528 14.24 8.36 -0.62
N ARG A 529 15.33 9.06 -0.27
CA ARG A 529 16.64 8.81 -0.87
C ARG A 529 17.19 7.40 -0.59
N GLN A 530 16.85 6.81 0.55
CA GLN A 530 17.29 5.46 0.89
C GLN A 530 16.46 4.39 0.20
N THR A 531 15.17 4.65 -0.08
CA THR A 531 14.27 3.66 -0.70
C THR A 531 14.10 3.84 -2.21
N PHE A 532 14.40 5.02 -2.77
CA PHE A 532 14.15 5.35 -4.18
C PHE A 532 14.81 4.40 -5.17
N LEU A 533 16.12 4.16 -5.00
CA LEU A 533 16.84 3.27 -5.91
C LEU A 533 16.27 1.85 -5.87
N TRP A 534 15.95 1.35 -4.68
CA TRP A 534 15.36 0.02 -4.50
C TRP A 534 13.99 -0.08 -5.14
N SER A 535 13.17 0.95 -4.99
CA SER A 535 11.85 1.04 -5.61
C SER A 535 11.93 0.93 -7.13
N VAL A 536 12.86 1.66 -7.76
CA VAL A 536 13.09 1.60 -9.21
C VAL A 536 13.62 0.23 -9.64
N VAL A 537 14.63 -0.30 -8.95
CA VAL A 537 15.26 -1.58 -9.30
C VAL A 537 14.26 -2.73 -9.17
N LEU A 538 13.50 -2.81 -8.09
CA LEU A 538 12.49 -3.87 -7.90
C LEU A 538 11.35 -3.75 -8.92
N THR A 539 10.97 -2.53 -9.31
CA THR A 539 10.01 -2.32 -10.41
C THR A 539 10.56 -2.82 -11.74
N ALA A 540 11.85 -2.59 -12.01
CA ALA A 540 12.51 -3.13 -13.21
C ALA A 540 12.47 -4.67 -13.21
N VAL A 541 12.70 -5.32 -12.06
CA VAL A 541 12.59 -6.79 -11.94
C VAL A 541 11.17 -7.26 -12.25
N VAL A 542 10.13 -6.60 -11.71
CA VAL A 542 8.72 -6.90 -12.04
C VAL A 542 8.47 -6.72 -13.54
N GLY A 543 8.98 -5.64 -14.14
CA GLY A 543 8.85 -5.37 -15.57
C GLY A 543 9.53 -6.42 -16.44
N VAL A 544 10.72 -6.91 -16.05
CA VAL A 544 11.41 -8.01 -16.75
C VAL A 544 10.62 -9.30 -16.62
N ILE A 545 10.09 -9.63 -15.43
CA ILE A 545 9.22 -10.79 -15.24
C ILE A 545 8.00 -10.70 -16.16
N SER A 546 7.35 -9.54 -16.23
CA SER A 546 6.19 -9.32 -17.10
C SER A 546 6.54 -9.46 -18.59
N LEU A 547 7.68 -8.93 -19.02
CA LEU A 547 8.16 -9.08 -20.40
C LEU A 547 8.42 -10.55 -20.76
N LEU A 548 9.02 -11.31 -19.83
CA LEU A 548 9.20 -12.75 -20.01
C LEU A 548 7.86 -13.48 -20.07
N GLN A 549 6.88 -13.11 -19.24
CA GLN A 549 5.53 -13.67 -19.26
C GLN A 549 4.76 -13.36 -20.54
N ALA A 550 4.99 -12.20 -21.16
CA ALA A 550 4.40 -11.86 -22.45
C ALA A 550 5.00 -12.65 -23.63
N THR A 551 6.23 -13.16 -23.48
CA THR A 551 7.01 -13.74 -24.59
C THR A 551 7.28 -15.24 -24.42
N VAL A 552 8.13 -15.61 -23.46
CA VAL A 552 8.66 -16.97 -23.27
C VAL A 552 7.85 -17.76 -22.23
N LEU A 553 7.38 -17.09 -21.17
CA LEU A 553 6.68 -17.68 -20.03
C LEU A 553 5.17 -17.52 -20.13
N ARG A 554 4.61 -17.56 -21.36
CA ARG A 554 3.16 -17.39 -21.60
C ARG A 554 2.30 -18.41 -20.86
N PHE A 555 2.83 -19.60 -20.60
CA PHE A 555 2.16 -20.63 -19.81
C PHE A 555 1.88 -20.21 -18.36
N MET A 556 2.53 -19.16 -17.86
CA MET A 556 2.26 -18.57 -16.54
C MET A 556 1.05 -17.64 -16.55
N ILE A 557 0.48 -17.28 -17.70
CA ILE A 557 -0.73 -16.44 -17.74
C ILE A 557 -1.94 -17.34 -17.42
N PRO A 558 -2.78 -17.00 -16.43
CA PRO A 558 -3.97 -17.79 -16.12
C PRO A 558 -5.03 -17.62 -17.20
N SER A 559 -5.77 -18.69 -17.46
CA SER A 559 -6.84 -18.78 -18.47
C SER A 559 -8.20 -18.96 -17.82
#